data_AF-A0A0L6J1C6-F1
#
_entry.id   AF-A0A0L6J1C6-F1
#
_cell.length_a   1.000
_cell.length_b   1.000
_cell.length_c   1.000
_cell.angle_alpha   90.00
_cell.angle_beta   90.00
_cell.angle_gamma   90.00
#
_symmetry.space_group_name_H-M   'P 1'
#
loop_
_entity.id
_entity.type
_entity.pdbx_description
1 polymer ?
#
loop_
_entity_poly.entity_id
_entity_poly.type
_entity_poly.pdbx_seq_one_letter_code
_entity_poly.pdbx_strand_id
1 'polypeptide(L)'
;MSDLGLQDTLPASDLWAERVADLAHAALIDELETWPKPGLVSPVDSGSHHDMDAGTLRRSAAAIRPYFTALVAAGRRNAGMGELRAIGLRAEAAMLAATGGVNAHRGAIFSLGLICAGAGVAGPVPASAEARAEAVARLWGGAIAGAPASTDSHGGRAARRYGVGGASAEAAAGFPTIRAVGLPALRLGRVQAPEDPEAARVQCFFALLAVLDDTNLLHRGGADGLTRAREAAMAFREAGGIAAPDWRDRAVAIHRSFVVARLSPGGCADLLATTLFLDALSREV
;
A
#
# COMPACT_ATOMS: atom_id res chain seq x y z
N MET A 1 -16.03 44.58 -21.06
CA MET A 1 -14.80 44.17 -21.75
C MET A 1 -13.73 44.03 -20.67
N SER A 2 -13.83 42.96 -19.87
CA SER A 2 -13.16 41.66 -20.09
C SER A 2 -11.74 41.72 -19.54
N ASP A 3 -11.62 41.49 -18.24
CA ASP A 3 -10.37 41.08 -17.59
C ASP A 3 -10.62 39.66 -17.06
N LEU A 4 -10.48 38.70 -17.97
CA LEU A 4 -10.62 37.27 -17.72
C LEU A 4 -9.28 36.76 -17.20
N GLY A 5 -9.34 36.13 -16.02
CA GLY A 5 -8.18 35.75 -15.23
C GLY A 5 -7.13 34.93 -15.97
N LEU A 6 -5.87 35.25 -15.64
CA LEU A 6 -4.77 34.30 -15.69
C LEU A 6 -5.14 33.10 -14.81
N GLN A 7 -5.70 32.06 -15.42
CA GLN A 7 -5.58 30.73 -14.88
C GLN A 7 -4.08 30.40 -14.93
N ASP A 8 -3.42 30.44 -13.77
CA ASP A 8 -2.07 29.90 -13.57
C ASP A 8 -2.12 28.41 -13.96
N THR A 9 -1.79 28.11 -15.21
CA THR A 9 -1.63 26.75 -15.67
C THR A 9 -0.29 26.25 -15.11
N LEU A 10 -0.35 25.27 -14.21
CA LEU A 10 0.85 24.63 -13.69
C LEU A 10 1.71 24.10 -14.86
N PRO A 11 3.05 24.19 -14.77
CA PRO A 11 3.94 23.55 -15.73
C PRO A 11 3.54 22.08 -15.95
N ALA A 12 3.72 21.55 -17.16
CA ALA A 12 3.40 20.14 -17.46
C ALA A 12 4.09 19.15 -16.51
N SER A 13 5.28 19.53 -16.01
CA SER A 13 5.93 18.80 -14.93
C SER A 13 5.05 18.77 -13.68
N ASP A 14 4.62 19.91 -13.18
CA ASP A 14 3.91 20.01 -11.91
C ASP A 14 2.55 19.32 -11.99
N LEU A 15 1.90 19.36 -13.15
CA LEU A 15 0.69 18.57 -13.43
C LEU A 15 0.91 17.06 -13.27
N TRP A 16 2.02 16.51 -13.77
CA TRP A 16 2.34 15.08 -13.57
C TRP A 16 2.62 14.74 -12.12
N ALA A 17 3.28 15.63 -11.37
CA ALA A 17 3.55 15.38 -9.95
C ALA A 17 2.25 15.33 -9.13
N GLU A 18 1.34 16.28 -9.36
CA GLU A 18 0.01 16.28 -8.73
C GLU A 18 -0.81 15.06 -9.14
N ARG A 19 -0.79 14.68 -10.44
CA ARG A 19 -1.51 13.50 -10.92
C ARG A 19 -1.04 12.22 -10.25
N VAL A 20 0.27 12.00 -10.15
CA VAL A 20 0.84 10.83 -9.47
C VAL A 20 0.49 10.83 -7.98
N ALA A 21 0.53 12.00 -7.32
CA ALA A 21 0.14 12.15 -5.93
C ALA A 21 -1.35 11.86 -5.70
N ASP A 22 -2.22 12.28 -6.61
CA ASP A 22 -3.67 11.99 -6.57
C ASP A 22 -3.94 10.49 -6.73
N LEU A 23 -3.25 9.80 -7.64
CA LEU A 23 -3.37 8.35 -7.80
C LEU A 23 -2.88 7.60 -6.55
N ALA A 24 -1.77 8.06 -5.94
CA ALA A 24 -1.27 7.48 -4.70
C ALA A 24 -2.25 7.70 -3.53
N HIS A 25 -2.82 8.90 -3.42
CA HIS A 25 -3.86 9.19 -2.43
C HIS A 25 -5.12 8.35 -2.66
N ALA A 26 -5.61 8.27 -3.90
CA ALA A 26 -6.78 7.48 -4.27
C ALA A 26 -6.57 5.99 -3.94
N ALA A 27 -5.37 5.45 -4.14
CA ALA A 27 -5.05 4.07 -3.80
C ALA A 27 -5.13 3.79 -2.28
N LEU A 28 -4.77 4.75 -1.43
CA LEU A 28 -4.96 4.64 0.02
C LEU A 28 -6.43 4.66 0.41
N ILE A 29 -7.22 5.51 -0.25
CA ILE A 29 -8.66 5.54 -0.04
C ILE A 29 -9.29 4.23 -0.52
N ASP A 30 -8.90 3.72 -1.68
CA ASP A 30 -9.41 2.47 -2.22
C ASP A 30 -9.05 1.25 -1.36
N GLU A 31 -7.85 1.23 -0.76
CA GLU A 31 -7.45 0.25 0.24
C GLU A 31 -8.37 0.32 1.46
N LEU A 32 -8.61 1.52 1.99
CA LEU A 32 -9.49 1.75 3.14
C LEU A 32 -10.93 1.32 2.85
N GLU A 33 -11.46 1.67 1.68
CA GLU A 33 -12.82 1.33 1.26
C GLU A 33 -13.00 -0.15 0.90
N THR A 34 -11.92 -0.95 0.83
CA THR A 34 -12.03 -2.38 0.51
C THR A 34 -12.70 -3.14 1.65
N TRP A 35 -13.85 -3.74 1.38
CA TRP A 35 -14.59 -4.60 2.32
C TRP A 35 -15.08 -5.90 1.65
N PRO A 36 -15.03 -7.07 2.31
CA PRO A 36 -14.43 -7.34 3.62
C PRO A 36 -12.90 -7.47 3.57
N LYS A 37 -12.23 -6.94 4.60
CA LYS A 37 -10.76 -6.95 4.71
C LYS A 37 -10.33 -7.42 6.11
N PRO A 38 -9.90 -8.70 6.26
CA PRO A 38 -9.69 -9.32 7.56
C PRO A 38 -8.86 -8.55 8.60
N GLY A 39 -9.49 -8.22 9.73
CA GLY A 39 -8.84 -7.61 10.90
C GLY A 39 -8.29 -6.20 10.73
N LEU A 40 -8.48 -5.58 9.57
CA LEU A 40 -8.07 -4.20 9.28
C LEU A 40 -9.26 -3.25 9.43
N VAL A 41 -8.95 -1.97 9.60
CA VAL A 41 -9.94 -0.90 9.54
C VAL A 41 -10.58 -0.87 8.14
N SER A 42 -11.87 -0.58 8.12
CA SER A 42 -12.72 -0.42 6.93
C SER A 42 -13.74 0.69 7.16
N PRO A 43 -14.64 0.99 6.20
CA PRO A 43 -15.76 1.90 6.46
C PRO A 43 -16.77 1.35 7.47
N VAL A 44 -16.76 0.02 7.69
CA VAL A 44 -17.72 -0.68 8.55
C VAL A 44 -17.28 -0.66 10.02
N ASP A 45 -15.99 -0.86 10.29
CA ASP A 45 -15.45 -0.95 11.65
C ASP A 45 -13.94 -0.67 11.73
N SER A 46 -13.42 -0.63 12.96
CA SER A 46 -12.00 -0.46 13.27
C SER A 46 -11.19 -1.77 13.18
N GLY A 47 -11.80 -2.88 12.75
CA GLY A 47 -11.20 -4.20 12.75
C GLY A 47 -10.57 -4.56 14.11
N SER A 48 -9.31 -5.00 14.09
CA SER A 48 -8.57 -5.38 15.29
C SER A 48 -7.96 -4.19 16.06
N HIS A 49 -8.29 -2.95 15.70
CA HIS A 49 -7.69 -1.75 16.28
C HIS A 49 -8.63 -1.06 17.27
N HIS A 50 -8.04 -0.34 18.23
CA HIS A 50 -8.76 0.48 19.22
C HIS A 50 -8.33 1.96 19.16
N ASP A 51 -7.26 2.25 18.43
CA ASP A 51 -6.58 3.53 18.33
C ASP A 51 -6.80 4.20 16.97
N MET A 52 -7.38 3.51 15.99
CA MET A 52 -7.69 4.04 14.66
C MET A 52 -9.03 3.57 14.13
N ASP A 53 -9.61 4.41 13.28
CA ASP A 53 -10.86 4.19 12.54
C ASP A 53 -10.75 4.75 11.11
N ALA A 54 -11.83 4.61 10.35
CA ALA A 54 -11.89 5.04 8.96
C ALA A 54 -11.63 6.56 8.82
N GLY A 55 -12.07 7.37 9.79
CA GLY A 55 -11.82 8.81 9.82
C GLY A 55 -10.33 9.13 10.04
N THR A 56 -9.66 8.37 10.89
CA THR A 56 -8.23 8.49 11.16
C THR A 56 -7.39 8.19 9.93
N LEU A 57 -7.73 7.13 9.20
CA LEU A 57 -7.04 6.78 7.95
C LEU A 57 -7.27 7.84 6.86
N ARG A 58 -8.48 8.39 6.71
CA ARG A 58 -8.75 9.50 5.77
C ARG A 58 -7.91 10.74 6.10
N ARG A 59 -7.86 11.15 7.37
CA ARG A 59 -7.02 12.29 7.80
C ARG A 59 -5.55 12.04 7.51
N SER A 60 -5.08 10.81 7.77
CA SER A 60 -3.71 10.41 7.44
C SER A 60 -3.43 10.50 5.94
N ALA A 61 -4.28 9.93 5.09
CA ALA A 61 -4.11 9.94 3.63
C ALA A 61 -4.08 11.37 3.07
N ALA A 62 -4.92 12.26 3.60
CA ALA A 62 -4.93 13.68 3.23
C ALA A 62 -3.62 14.38 3.65
N ALA A 63 -3.14 14.13 4.88
CA ALA A 63 -1.93 14.75 5.41
C ALA A 63 -0.66 14.34 4.66
N ILE A 64 -0.61 13.11 4.11
CA ILE A 64 0.57 12.61 3.41
C ILE A 64 0.60 12.92 1.91
N ARG A 65 -0.55 13.24 1.28
CA ARG A 65 -0.65 13.53 -0.16
C ARG A 65 0.41 14.54 -0.66
N PRO A 66 0.65 15.71 -0.02
CA PRO A 66 1.64 16.68 -0.52
C PRO A 66 3.07 16.12 -0.56
N TYR A 67 3.37 15.12 0.25
CA TYR A 67 4.68 14.47 0.27
C TYR A 67 4.87 13.50 -0.90
N PHE A 68 3.79 12.96 -1.47
CA PHE A 68 3.88 12.23 -2.73
C PHE A 68 4.29 13.16 -3.88
N THR A 69 3.71 14.36 -3.98
CA THR A 69 4.18 15.39 -4.92
C THR A 69 5.66 15.67 -4.73
N ALA A 70 6.10 15.88 -3.48
CA ALA A 70 7.49 16.15 -3.16
C ALA A 70 8.43 14.99 -3.57
N LEU A 71 8.00 13.74 -3.42
CA LEU A 71 8.76 12.56 -3.83
C LEU A 71 8.86 12.44 -5.35
N VAL A 72 7.80 12.75 -6.10
CA VAL A 72 7.88 12.85 -7.57
C VAL A 72 8.89 13.93 -7.98
N ALA A 73 8.82 15.12 -7.36
CA ALA A 73 9.76 16.20 -7.64
C ALA A 73 11.21 15.82 -7.31
N ALA A 74 11.45 15.10 -6.22
CA ALA A 74 12.77 14.58 -5.87
C ALA A 74 13.26 13.54 -6.89
N GLY A 75 12.40 12.61 -7.30
CA GLY A 75 12.68 11.64 -8.36
C GLY A 75 13.11 12.31 -9.66
N ARG A 76 12.44 13.37 -10.10
CA ARG A 76 12.81 14.14 -11.31
C ARG A 76 14.22 14.72 -11.27
N ARG A 77 14.66 15.14 -10.08
CA ARG A 77 16.02 15.65 -9.86
C ARG A 77 17.05 14.52 -9.70
N ASN A 78 16.64 13.25 -9.86
CA ASN A 78 17.45 12.07 -9.58
C ASN A 78 18.01 12.06 -8.15
N ALA A 79 17.18 12.47 -7.18
CA ALA A 79 17.57 12.51 -5.79
C ALA A 79 17.96 11.12 -5.25
N GLY A 80 19.01 11.10 -4.43
CA GLY A 80 19.45 9.89 -3.73
C GLY A 80 18.53 9.49 -2.57
N MET A 81 18.70 8.28 -2.06
CA MET A 81 17.87 7.70 -0.98
C MET A 81 17.86 8.55 0.31
N GLY A 82 18.90 9.35 0.56
CA GLY A 82 18.96 10.26 1.71
C GLY A 82 17.87 11.35 1.66
N GLU A 83 17.67 11.98 0.51
CA GLU A 83 16.65 13.01 0.33
C GLU A 83 15.24 12.40 0.35
N LEU A 84 15.04 11.25 -0.32
CA LEU A 84 13.76 10.54 -0.28
C LEU A 84 13.37 10.15 1.15
N ARG A 85 14.34 9.69 1.95
CA ARG A 85 14.15 9.39 3.38
C ARG A 85 13.77 10.63 4.17
N ALA A 86 14.42 11.77 3.94
CA ALA A 86 14.08 13.02 4.62
C ALA A 86 12.64 13.48 4.30
N ILE A 87 12.19 13.30 3.06
CA ILE A 87 10.79 13.57 2.67
C ILE A 87 9.84 12.59 3.37
N GLY A 88 10.15 11.29 3.36
CA GLY A 88 9.35 10.26 4.04
C GLY A 88 9.20 10.50 5.54
N LEU A 89 10.27 10.90 6.24
CA LEU A 89 10.22 11.22 7.67
C LEU A 89 9.31 12.43 7.96
N ARG A 90 9.30 13.44 7.07
CA ARG A 90 8.35 14.56 7.21
C ARG A 90 6.91 14.12 6.94
N ALA A 91 6.69 13.23 5.98
CA ALA A 91 5.37 12.64 5.74
C ALA A 91 4.88 11.84 6.96
N GLU A 92 5.75 11.06 7.59
CA GLU A 92 5.43 10.35 8.83
C GLU A 92 5.08 11.32 9.97
N ALA A 93 5.84 12.41 10.14
CA ALA A 93 5.55 13.41 11.16
C ALA A 93 4.19 14.10 10.92
N ALA A 94 3.87 14.43 9.66
CA ALA A 94 2.59 15.02 9.28
C ALA A 94 1.43 14.04 9.50
N MET A 95 1.61 12.77 9.17
CA MET A 95 0.66 11.70 9.49
C MET A 95 0.40 11.66 11.00
N LEU A 96 1.45 11.53 11.81
CA LEU A 96 1.32 11.41 13.27
C LEU A 96 0.63 12.63 13.86
N ALA A 97 0.93 13.84 13.37
CA ALA A 97 0.24 15.05 13.80
C ALA A 97 -1.27 15.01 13.46
N ALA A 98 -1.64 14.57 12.26
CA ALA A 98 -3.03 14.49 11.81
C ALA A 98 -3.85 13.37 12.48
N THR A 99 -3.17 12.36 13.03
CA THR A 99 -3.79 11.19 13.65
C THR A 99 -3.66 11.15 15.18
N GLY A 100 -3.12 12.19 15.81
CA GLY A 100 -2.93 12.22 17.26
C GLY A 100 -1.90 11.21 17.76
N GLY A 101 -0.87 10.93 16.96
CA GLY A 101 0.23 10.01 17.29
C GLY A 101 0.02 8.57 16.81
N VAL A 102 -1.10 8.29 16.12
CA VAL A 102 -1.43 6.94 15.67
C VAL A 102 -0.74 6.61 14.36
N ASN A 103 -0.07 5.46 14.31
CA ASN A 103 0.63 5.00 13.12
C ASN A 103 -0.34 4.37 12.11
N ALA A 104 -0.82 5.16 11.15
CA ALA A 104 -1.85 4.77 10.19
C ALA A 104 -1.31 4.23 8.84
N HIS A 105 -0.22 4.82 8.32
CA HIS A 105 0.27 4.58 6.96
C HIS A 105 1.81 4.59 6.83
N ARG A 106 2.58 4.31 7.88
CA ARG A 106 4.06 4.35 7.80
C ARG A 106 4.62 3.45 6.69
N GLY A 107 4.11 2.23 6.54
CA GLY A 107 4.56 1.32 5.48
C GLY A 107 4.14 1.79 4.09
N ALA A 108 2.89 2.25 3.94
CA ALA A 108 2.42 2.85 2.69
C ALA A 108 3.20 4.11 2.27
N ILE A 109 3.58 4.99 3.21
CA ILE A 109 4.46 6.15 2.93
C ILE A 109 5.77 5.68 2.27
N PHE A 110 6.36 4.61 2.79
CA PHE A 110 7.59 4.05 2.23
C PHE A 110 7.36 3.46 0.82
N SER A 111 6.40 2.56 0.66
CA SER A 111 6.18 1.84 -0.60
C SER A 111 5.65 2.76 -1.72
N LEU A 112 4.54 3.48 -1.48
CA LEU A 112 3.97 4.40 -2.46
C LEU A 112 4.93 5.55 -2.74
N GLY A 113 5.66 6.00 -1.73
CA GLY A 113 6.65 7.06 -1.86
C GLY A 113 7.80 6.72 -2.81
N LEU A 114 8.31 5.48 -2.75
CA LEU A 114 9.33 5.00 -3.70
C LEU A 114 8.79 4.89 -5.13
N ILE A 115 7.55 4.44 -5.30
CA ILE A 115 6.89 4.42 -6.62
C ILE A 115 6.70 5.85 -7.15
N CYS A 116 6.30 6.81 -6.31
CA CYS A 116 6.19 8.23 -6.68
C CYS A 116 7.54 8.79 -7.14
N ALA A 117 8.62 8.52 -6.40
CA ALA A 117 9.96 8.93 -6.82
C ALA A 117 10.38 8.28 -8.15
N GLY A 118 10.11 6.99 -8.34
CA GLY A 118 10.35 6.28 -9.60
C GLY A 118 9.57 6.89 -10.78
N ALA A 119 8.32 7.28 -10.56
CA ALA A 119 7.50 8.00 -11.54
C ALA A 119 8.04 9.41 -11.85
N GLY A 120 8.72 10.04 -10.89
CA GLY A 120 9.47 11.27 -11.10
C GLY A 120 10.67 11.09 -12.01
N VAL A 121 11.46 10.04 -11.80
CA VAL A 121 12.61 9.70 -12.67
C VAL A 121 12.15 9.38 -14.08
N ALA A 122 11.10 8.58 -14.23
CA ALA A 122 10.60 8.14 -15.55
C ALA A 122 9.86 9.25 -16.31
N GLY A 123 9.23 10.20 -15.60
CA GLY A 123 8.32 11.16 -16.21
C GLY A 123 7.02 10.51 -16.72
N PRO A 124 6.24 11.24 -17.55
CA PRO A 124 4.95 10.78 -18.09
C PRO A 124 5.15 9.81 -19.27
N VAL A 125 6.01 8.81 -19.12
CA VAL A 125 6.29 7.79 -20.12
C VAL A 125 5.44 6.54 -19.83
N PRO A 126 4.79 5.93 -20.84
CA PRO A 126 4.07 4.67 -20.67
C PRO A 126 4.99 3.57 -20.16
N ALA A 127 4.55 2.88 -19.11
CA ALA A 127 5.25 1.73 -18.54
C ALA A 127 4.25 0.86 -17.78
N SER A 128 4.45 -0.45 -17.87
CA SER A 128 3.66 -1.41 -17.09
C SER A 128 3.86 -1.21 -15.58
N ALA A 129 2.87 -1.63 -14.81
CA ALA A 129 2.95 -1.66 -13.34
C ALA A 129 4.20 -2.43 -12.86
N GLU A 130 4.51 -3.56 -13.50
CA GLU A 130 5.69 -4.38 -13.21
C GLU A 130 7.00 -3.63 -13.46
N ALA A 131 7.11 -2.93 -14.61
CA ALA A 131 8.31 -2.17 -14.95
C ALA A 131 8.54 -1.00 -13.99
N ARG A 132 7.46 -0.36 -13.53
CA ARG A 132 7.51 0.71 -12.52
C ARG A 132 7.95 0.18 -11.14
N ALA A 133 7.46 -0.99 -10.74
CA ALA A 133 7.89 -1.67 -9.51
C ALA A 133 9.39 -2.05 -9.58
N GLU A 134 9.84 -2.64 -10.68
CA GLU A 134 11.25 -3.00 -10.88
C GLU A 134 12.20 -1.81 -10.93
N ALA A 135 11.71 -0.65 -11.39
CA ALA A 135 12.50 0.58 -11.40
C ALA A 135 13.00 0.95 -10.00
N VAL A 136 12.24 0.67 -8.94
CA VAL A 136 12.67 0.94 -7.55
C VAL A 136 13.91 0.13 -7.19
N ALA A 137 13.97 -1.16 -7.56
CA ALA A 137 15.15 -1.98 -7.33
C ALA A 137 16.37 -1.44 -8.08
N ARG A 138 16.19 -1.04 -9.35
CA ARG A 138 17.27 -0.50 -10.17
C ARG A 138 17.81 0.82 -9.63
N LEU A 139 16.92 1.70 -9.16
CA LEU A 139 17.28 3.05 -8.71
C LEU A 139 17.84 3.06 -7.29
N TRP A 140 17.24 2.29 -6.38
CA TRP A 140 17.53 2.39 -4.94
C TRP A 140 17.71 1.04 -4.24
N GLY A 141 17.63 -0.10 -4.93
CA GLY A 141 17.68 -1.42 -4.31
C GLY A 141 18.93 -1.65 -3.44
N GLY A 142 20.11 -1.26 -3.95
CA GLY A 142 21.36 -1.34 -3.18
C GLY A 142 21.36 -0.45 -1.93
N ALA A 143 20.83 0.77 -2.03
CA ALA A 143 20.74 1.69 -0.90
C ALA A 143 19.70 1.25 0.15
N ILE A 144 18.61 0.62 -0.28
CA ILE A 144 17.59 0.06 0.61
C ILE A 144 18.15 -1.17 1.33
N ALA A 145 18.80 -2.10 0.61
CA ALA A 145 19.38 -3.32 1.19
C ALA A 145 20.55 -3.03 2.13
N GLY A 146 21.34 -1.98 1.86
CA GLY A 146 22.46 -1.56 2.70
C GLY A 146 22.04 -0.73 3.93
N ALA A 147 20.77 -0.34 4.05
CA ALA A 147 20.31 0.43 5.19
C ALA A 147 20.13 -0.46 6.43
N PRO A 148 20.55 -0.02 7.63
CA PRO A 148 20.29 -0.77 8.85
C PRO A 148 18.77 -0.90 9.09
N ALA A 149 18.35 -2.09 9.55
CA ALA A 149 16.96 -2.33 9.91
C ALA A 149 16.53 -1.35 11.02
N SER A 150 15.37 -0.72 10.83
CA SER A 150 14.79 0.16 11.87
C SER A 150 14.46 -0.66 13.12
N THR A 151 15.02 -0.31 14.27
CA THR A 151 14.69 -0.93 15.56
C THR A 151 13.43 -0.35 16.19
N ASP A 152 12.99 0.81 15.70
CA ASP A 152 12.01 1.64 16.38
C ASP A 152 10.58 1.36 15.89
N SER A 153 10.42 0.74 14.73
CA SER A 153 9.13 0.32 14.18
C SER A 153 8.73 -1.09 14.63
N HIS A 154 7.42 -1.33 14.73
CA HIS A 154 6.87 -2.69 14.94
C HIS A 154 7.35 -3.67 13.87
N GLY A 155 7.28 -3.26 12.60
CA GLY A 155 7.70 -4.07 11.47
C GLY A 155 9.19 -4.42 11.50
N GLY A 156 10.07 -3.47 11.82
CA GLY A 156 11.50 -3.71 11.92
C GLY A 156 11.89 -4.60 13.11
N ARG A 157 11.19 -4.48 14.25
CA ARG A 157 11.36 -5.42 15.38
C ARG A 157 10.92 -6.83 15.02
N ALA A 158 9.78 -6.98 14.34
CA ALA A 158 9.29 -8.28 13.89
C ALA A 158 10.22 -8.90 12.83
N ALA A 159 10.65 -8.13 11.83
CA ALA A 159 11.61 -8.53 10.82
C ALA A 159 12.88 -9.13 11.44
N ARG A 160 13.48 -8.41 12.40
CA ARG A 160 14.66 -8.89 13.13
C ARG A 160 14.38 -10.15 13.96
N ARG A 161 13.24 -10.21 14.66
CA ARG A 161 12.90 -11.33 15.55
C ARG A 161 12.65 -12.63 14.77
N TYR A 162 12.01 -12.53 13.61
CA TYR A 162 11.57 -13.68 12.83
C TYR A 162 12.43 -13.96 11.59
N GLY A 163 13.46 -13.15 11.34
CA GLY A 163 14.35 -13.33 10.20
C GLY A 163 13.70 -13.07 8.84
N VAL A 164 12.67 -12.22 8.80
CA VAL A 164 11.95 -11.86 7.55
C VAL A 164 12.40 -10.49 7.05
N GLY A 165 12.35 -10.29 5.72
CA GLY A 165 12.84 -9.06 5.10
C GLY A 165 11.91 -7.85 5.19
N GLY A 166 10.60 -8.08 5.34
CA GLY A 166 9.58 -7.02 5.43
C GLY A 166 9.52 -6.10 4.21
N ALA A 167 8.95 -4.90 4.40
CA ALA A 167 8.74 -3.93 3.32
C ALA A 167 10.04 -3.50 2.63
N SER A 168 11.17 -3.44 3.36
CA SER A 168 12.46 -3.07 2.79
C SER A 168 12.99 -4.12 1.81
N ALA A 169 12.82 -5.41 2.10
CA ALA A 169 13.20 -6.46 1.16
C ALA A 169 12.31 -6.49 -0.08
N GLU A 170 10.99 -6.29 0.08
CA GLU A 170 10.08 -6.12 -1.05
C GLU A 170 10.54 -4.98 -1.96
N ALA A 171 10.74 -3.78 -1.41
CA ALA A 171 11.16 -2.62 -2.19
C ALA A 171 12.55 -2.79 -2.83
N ALA A 172 13.52 -3.34 -2.10
CA ALA A 172 14.87 -3.58 -2.63
C ALA A 172 14.89 -4.53 -3.83
N ALA A 173 13.96 -5.51 -3.86
CA ALA A 173 13.77 -6.46 -4.94
C ALA A 173 12.72 -6.02 -5.98
N GLY A 174 12.19 -4.79 -5.88
CA GLY A 174 11.25 -4.24 -6.85
C GLY A 174 9.86 -4.86 -6.72
N PHE A 175 9.41 -5.07 -5.49
CA PHE A 175 8.10 -5.59 -5.10
C PHE A 175 7.73 -6.92 -5.79
N PRO A 176 8.52 -7.98 -5.60
CA PRO A 176 8.26 -9.28 -6.22
C PRO A 176 6.87 -9.84 -5.87
N THR A 177 6.38 -9.61 -4.64
CA THR A 177 5.05 -10.09 -4.24
C THR A 177 3.94 -9.34 -4.97
N ILE A 178 4.09 -8.02 -5.18
CA ILE A 178 3.14 -7.26 -6.00
C ILE A 178 3.14 -7.76 -7.45
N ARG A 179 4.32 -7.96 -8.04
CA ARG A 179 4.46 -8.39 -9.44
C ARG A 179 3.92 -9.80 -9.69
N ALA A 180 4.25 -10.74 -8.81
CA ALA A 180 3.92 -12.15 -8.98
C ALA A 180 2.52 -12.53 -8.44
N VAL A 181 1.98 -11.76 -7.50
CA VAL A 181 0.74 -12.13 -6.78
C VAL A 181 -0.30 -11.01 -6.81
N GLY A 182 0.05 -9.81 -6.35
CA GLY A 182 -0.89 -8.69 -6.23
C GLY A 182 -1.53 -8.30 -7.56
N LEU A 183 -0.73 -7.95 -8.56
CA LEU A 183 -1.20 -7.51 -9.89
C LEU A 183 -1.98 -8.63 -10.62
N PRO A 184 -1.50 -9.89 -10.70
CA PRO A 184 -2.28 -10.97 -11.29
C PRO A 184 -3.62 -11.21 -10.58
N ALA A 185 -3.66 -11.18 -9.25
CA ALA A 185 -4.89 -11.40 -8.49
C ALA A 185 -5.90 -10.26 -8.68
N LEU A 186 -5.45 -9.00 -8.72
CA LEU A 186 -6.31 -7.85 -9.00
C LEU A 186 -6.91 -7.94 -10.41
N ARG A 187 -6.09 -8.28 -11.42
CA ARG A 187 -6.55 -8.46 -12.80
C ARG A 187 -7.54 -9.61 -12.93
N LEU A 188 -7.26 -10.76 -12.30
CA LEU A 188 -8.18 -11.90 -12.24
C LEU A 188 -9.51 -11.50 -11.61
N GLY A 189 -9.46 -10.78 -10.49
CA GLY A 189 -10.67 -10.35 -9.80
C GLY A 189 -11.59 -9.49 -10.65
N ARG A 190 -11.02 -8.56 -11.44
CA ARG A 190 -11.78 -7.74 -12.40
C ARG A 190 -12.41 -8.55 -13.53
N VAL A 191 -11.76 -9.63 -13.97
CA VAL A 191 -12.33 -10.53 -14.99
C VAL A 191 -13.46 -11.37 -14.41
N GLN A 192 -13.31 -11.83 -13.16
CA GLN A 192 -14.32 -12.66 -12.49
C GLN A 192 -15.55 -11.86 -12.05
N ALA A 193 -15.39 -10.59 -11.72
CA ALA A 193 -16.46 -9.73 -11.23
C ALA A 193 -16.35 -8.30 -11.81
N PRO A 194 -16.64 -8.12 -13.13
CA PRO A 194 -16.44 -6.83 -13.81
C PRO A 194 -17.29 -5.68 -13.27
N GLU A 195 -18.49 -6.00 -12.79
CA GLU A 195 -19.43 -5.04 -12.20
C GLU A 195 -19.18 -4.79 -10.70
N ASP A 196 -18.14 -5.40 -10.12
CA ASP A 196 -17.84 -5.36 -8.69
C ASP A 196 -16.34 -5.06 -8.45
N PRO A 197 -15.93 -3.79 -8.56
CA PRO A 197 -14.53 -3.39 -8.35
C PRO A 197 -14.00 -3.73 -6.96
N GLU A 198 -14.87 -3.76 -5.94
CA GLU A 198 -14.52 -4.13 -4.58
C GLU A 198 -14.10 -5.59 -4.50
N ALA A 199 -14.81 -6.50 -5.16
CA ALA A 199 -14.45 -7.92 -5.22
C ALA A 199 -13.01 -8.11 -5.75
N ALA A 200 -12.60 -7.34 -6.76
CA ALA A 200 -11.23 -7.43 -7.28
C ALA A 200 -10.16 -7.04 -6.24
N ARG A 201 -10.46 -6.04 -5.39
CA ARG A 201 -9.57 -5.61 -4.30
C ARG A 201 -9.50 -6.66 -3.20
N VAL A 202 -10.63 -7.26 -2.85
CA VAL A 202 -10.70 -8.37 -1.87
C VAL A 202 -9.92 -9.60 -2.38
N GLN A 203 -10.08 -9.96 -3.66
CA GLN A 203 -9.33 -11.05 -4.28
C GLN A 203 -7.82 -10.79 -4.23
N CYS A 204 -7.39 -9.56 -4.55
CA CYS A 204 -6.00 -9.14 -4.43
C CYS A 204 -5.49 -9.27 -2.98
N PHE A 205 -6.25 -8.75 -2.02
CA PHE A 205 -5.92 -8.81 -0.60
C PHE A 205 -5.71 -10.25 -0.11
N PHE A 206 -6.65 -11.15 -0.38
CA PHE A 206 -6.52 -12.56 0.03
C PHE A 206 -5.36 -13.28 -0.66
N ALA A 207 -5.05 -12.94 -1.91
CA ALA A 207 -3.88 -13.48 -2.59
C ALA A 207 -2.58 -13.04 -1.92
N LEU A 208 -2.45 -11.76 -1.54
CA LEU A 208 -1.31 -11.24 -0.81
C LEU A 208 -1.20 -11.88 0.59
N LEU A 209 -2.30 -11.98 1.32
CA LEU A 209 -2.36 -12.55 2.67
C LEU A 209 -1.93 -14.02 2.69
N ALA A 210 -2.21 -14.78 1.63
CA ALA A 210 -1.83 -16.19 1.53
C ALA A 210 -0.30 -16.40 1.45
N VAL A 211 0.48 -15.39 1.04
CA VAL A 211 1.91 -15.57 0.73
C VAL A 211 2.83 -14.62 1.49
N LEU A 212 2.36 -13.48 1.98
CA LEU A 212 3.22 -12.46 2.57
C LEU A 212 3.64 -12.83 4.00
N ASP A 213 4.92 -12.69 4.32
CA ASP A 213 5.42 -12.71 5.70
C ASP A 213 5.09 -11.37 6.39
N ASP A 214 3.81 -11.16 6.69
CA ASP A 214 3.31 -9.89 7.19
C ASP A 214 3.88 -9.57 8.58
N THR A 215 4.71 -8.53 8.64
CA THR A 215 5.39 -8.13 9.88
C THR A 215 4.44 -7.58 10.95
N ASN A 216 3.25 -7.07 10.58
CA ASN A 216 2.24 -6.67 11.56
C ASN A 216 1.55 -7.89 12.18
N LEU A 217 1.28 -8.94 11.40
CA LEU A 217 0.80 -10.21 11.94
C LEU A 217 1.83 -10.85 12.87
N LEU A 218 3.10 -10.90 12.46
CA LEU A 218 4.19 -11.41 13.29
C LEU A 218 4.34 -10.60 14.60
N HIS A 219 4.13 -9.29 14.55
CA HIS A 219 4.17 -8.46 15.74
C HIS A 219 3.01 -8.75 16.72
N ARG A 220 1.78 -8.89 16.21
CA ARG A 220 0.57 -9.03 17.05
C ARG A 220 0.28 -10.48 17.48
N GLY A 221 0.48 -11.43 16.58
CA GLY A 221 0.12 -12.84 16.76
C GLY A 221 1.29 -13.83 16.65
N GLY A 222 2.52 -13.35 16.41
CA GLY A 222 3.68 -14.21 16.23
C GLY A 222 3.59 -15.12 14.99
N ALA A 223 4.42 -16.16 14.97
CA ALA A 223 4.43 -17.14 13.87
C ALA A 223 3.07 -17.84 13.73
N ASP A 224 2.44 -18.23 14.85
CA ASP A 224 1.13 -18.88 14.82
C ASP A 224 0.04 -17.98 14.23
N GLY A 225 0.04 -16.69 14.58
CA GLY A 225 -0.88 -15.71 14.00
C GLY A 225 -0.69 -15.53 12.49
N LEU A 226 0.56 -15.51 12.03
CA LEU A 226 0.87 -15.47 10.59
C LEU A 226 0.40 -16.74 9.88
N THR A 227 0.69 -17.92 10.44
CA THR A 227 0.28 -19.21 9.86
C THR A 227 -1.24 -19.30 9.73
N ARG A 228 -1.98 -19.01 10.81
CA ARG A 228 -3.46 -19.01 10.78
C ARG A 228 -4.02 -18.04 9.75
N ALA A 229 -3.40 -16.89 9.59
CA ALA A 229 -3.84 -15.90 8.62
C ALA A 229 -3.65 -16.38 7.17
N ARG A 230 -2.49 -17.00 6.87
CA ARG A 230 -2.21 -17.63 5.58
C ARG A 230 -3.17 -18.79 5.30
N GLU A 231 -3.40 -19.66 6.28
CA GLU A 231 -4.34 -20.77 6.17
C GLU A 231 -5.76 -20.30 5.86
N ALA A 232 -6.25 -19.27 6.56
CA ALA A 232 -7.55 -18.69 6.28
C ALA A 232 -7.64 -18.11 4.86
N ALA A 233 -6.58 -17.45 4.39
CA ALA A 233 -6.53 -16.91 3.04
C ALA A 233 -6.44 -17.99 1.95
N MET A 234 -5.67 -19.06 2.20
CA MET A 234 -5.61 -20.23 1.31
C MET A 234 -6.98 -20.92 1.23
N ALA A 235 -7.63 -21.15 2.37
CA ALA A 235 -8.97 -21.74 2.42
C ALA A 235 -10.01 -20.90 1.66
N PHE A 236 -9.97 -19.57 1.79
CA PHE A 236 -10.83 -18.68 1.00
C PHE A 236 -10.63 -18.88 -0.51
N ARG A 237 -9.37 -18.95 -0.95
CA ARG A 237 -9.01 -19.13 -2.37
C ARG A 237 -9.39 -20.52 -2.90
N GLU A 238 -9.09 -21.58 -2.15
CA GLU A 238 -9.43 -22.96 -2.50
C GLU A 238 -10.93 -23.18 -2.60
N ALA A 239 -11.71 -22.44 -1.79
CA ALA A 239 -13.15 -22.51 -1.81
C ALA A 239 -13.81 -21.66 -2.92
N GLY A 240 -13.01 -21.13 -3.87
CA GLY A 240 -13.45 -20.39 -5.06
C GLY A 240 -13.12 -18.90 -5.05
N GLY A 241 -12.58 -18.36 -3.96
CA GLY A 241 -12.33 -16.93 -3.79
C GLY A 241 -13.60 -16.11 -4.06
N ILE A 242 -13.45 -14.99 -4.78
CA ILE A 242 -14.61 -14.15 -5.14
C ILE A 242 -15.56 -14.76 -6.19
N ALA A 243 -15.20 -15.89 -6.81
CA ALA A 243 -16.08 -16.59 -7.73
C ALA A 243 -17.11 -17.48 -7.01
N ALA A 244 -16.92 -17.73 -5.71
CA ALA A 244 -17.89 -18.45 -4.90
C ALA A 244 -19.12 -17.57 -4.61
N PRO A 245 -20.36 -18.09 -4.69
CA PRO A 245 -21.58 -17.28 -4.50
C PRO A 245 -21.69 -16.66 -3.10
N ASP A 246 -21.10 -17.29 -2.09
CA ASP A 246 -21.10 -16.87 -0.68
C ASP A 246 -19.76 -16.22 -0.25
N TRP A 247 -18.94 -15.76 -1.20
CA TRP A 247 -17.60 -15.25 -0.90
C TRP A 247 -17.61 -14.10 0.11
N ARG A 248 -18.60 -13.20 0.05
CA ARG A 248 -18.72 -12.06 0.99
C ARG A 248 -18.92 -12.55 2.41
N ASP A 249 -19.85 -13.48 2.62
CA ASP A 249 -20.13 -14.02 3.95
C ASP A 249 -18.91 -14.74 4.53
N ARG A 250 -18.18 -15.49 3.69
CA ARG A 250 -16.91 -16.12 4.08
C ARG A 250 -15.83 -15.10 4.45
N ALA A 251 -15.64 -14.07 3.61
CA ALA A 251 -14.67 -13.01 3.87
C ALA A 251 -15.02 -12.22 5.15
N VAL A 252 -16.30 -11.96 5.42
CA VAL A 252 -16.78 -11.36 6.68
C VAL A 252 -16.51 -12.29 7.87
N ALA A 253 -16.75 -13.59 7.73
CA ALA A 253 -16.47 -14.57 8.80
C ALA A 253 -14.97 -14.62 9.14
N ILE A 254 -14.09 -14.62 8.12
CA ILE A 254 -12.64 -14.54 8.30
C ILE A 254 -12.26 -13.19 8.94
N HIS A 255 -12.87 -12.09 8.52
CA HIS A 255 -12.63 -10.80 9.15
C HIS A 255 -12.96 -10.82 10.65
N ARG A 256 -14.14 -11.33 11.03
CA ARG A 256 -14.54 -11.43 12.43
C ARG A 256 -13.60 -12.30 13.25
N SER A 257 -13.10 -13.41 12.69
CA SER A 257 -12.14 -14.27 13.40
C SER A 257 -10.80 -13.55 13.65
N PHE A 258 -10.35 -12.71 12.71
CA PHE A 258 -9.16 -11.88 12.89
C PHE A 258 -9.37 -10.82 13.98
N VAL A 259 -10.53 -10.18 14.02
CA VAL A 259 -10.89 -9.21 15.08
C VAL A 259 -10.84 -9.85 16.46
N VAL A 260 -11.47 -11.02 16.63
CA VAL A 260 -11.44 -11.78 17.89
C VAL A 260 -10.01 -12.15 18.29
N ALA A 261 -9.18 -12.56 17.32
CA ALA A 261 -7.79 -12.92 17.54
C ALA A 261 -6.83 -11.71 17.62
N ARG A 262 -7.34 -10.48 17.45
CA ARG A 262 -6.57 -9.22 17.34
C ARG A 262 -5.46 -9.27 16.29
N LEU A 263 -5.69 -10.01 15.21
CA LEU A 263 -4.79 -10.10 14.07
C LEU A 263 -5.08 -8.97 13.09
N SER A 264 -4.04 -8.32 12.58
CA SER A 264 -4.20 -7.25 11.59
C SER A 264 -3.04 -7.26 10.58
N PRO A 265 -3.29 -7.65 9.32
CA PRO A 265 -2.28 -7.75 8.27
C PRO A 265 -1.99 -6.40 7.61
N GLY A 266 -1.35 -5.51 8.37
CA GLY A 266 -1.00 -4.16 7.89
C GLY A 266 0.00 -4.16 6.73
N GLY A 267 0.90 -5.14 6.64
CA GLY A 267 1.78 -5.28 5.47
C GLY A 267 1.01 -5.63 4.20
N CYS A 268 -0.03 -6.46 4.32
CA CYS A 268 -0.93 -6.76 3.19
C CYS A 268 -1.75 -5.53 2.77
N ALA A 269 -2.19 -4.69 3.71
CA ALA A 269 -2.82 -3.40 3.42
C ALA A 269 -1.88 -2.48 2.61
N ASP A 270 -0.64 -2.31 3.07
CA ASP A 270 0.36 -1.50 2.37
C ASP A 270 0.63 -2.03 0.94
N LEU A 271 0.74 -3.35 0.77
CA LEU A 271 0.92 -3.96 -0.56
C LEU A 271 -0.34 -3.87 -1.44
N LEU A 272 -1.54 -3.93 -0.86
CA LEU A 272 -2.79 -3.71 -1.60
C LEU A 272 -2.82 -2.28 -2.15
N ALA A 273 -2.62 -1.27 -1.31
CA ALA A 273 -2.54 0.14 -1.73
C ALA A 273 -1.47 0.34 -2.81
N THR A 274 -0.28 -0.25 -2.63
CA THR A 274 0.81 -0.14 -3.61
C THR A 274 0.44 -0.81 -4.95
N THR A 275 -0.26 -1.96 -4.91
CA THR A 275 -0.73 -2.67 -6.10
C THR A 275 -1.77 -1.83 -6.86
N LEU A 276 -2.74 -1.25 -6.15
CA LEU A 276 -3.77 -0.39 -6.72
C LEU A 276 -3.16 0.86 -7.36
N PHE A 277 -2.21 1.48 -6.68
CA PHE A 277 -1.50 2.64 -7.20
C PHE A 277 -0.73 2.32 -8.49
N LEU A 278 0.05 1.22 -8.49
CA LEU A 278 0.81 0.80 -9.67
C LEU A 278 -0.07 0.47 -10.86
N ASP A 279 -1.18 -0.24 -10.64
CA ASP A 279 -2.15 -0.56 -11.69
C ASP A 279 -2.80 0.72 -12.25
N ALA A 280 -3.25 1.65 -11.40
CA ALA A 280 -3.83 2.91 -11.83
C ALA A 280 -2.83 3.78 -12.61
N LEU A 281 -1.60 3.92 -12.10
CA LEU A 281 -0.52 4.66 -12.76
C LEU A 281 -0.12 4.07 -14.12
N SER A 282 -0.30 2.77 -14.32
CA SER A 282 -0.03 2.11 -15.61
C SER A 282 -1.12 2.29 -16.67
N ARG A 283 -2.31 2.78 -16.29
CA ARG A 283 -3.45 3.01 -17.19
C ARG A 283 -3.59 4.46 -17.67
N GLU A 284 -2.88 5.38 -17.02
CA GLU A 284 -3.00 6.84 -17.21
C GLU A 284 -2.03 7.42 -18.25
N VAL A 285 -1.24 6.57 -18.94
CA VAL A 285 -0.23 7.01 -19.93
C VAL A 285 -0.28 6.17 -21.19
#